data_AF-A0A1Q3HWK2-F1
#
_entry.id   AF-A0A1Q3HWK2-F1
#
_cell.length_a   1.000
_cell.length_b   1.000
_cell.length_c   1.000
_cell.angle_alpha   90.00
_cell.angle_beta   90.00
_cell.angle_gamma   90.00
#
_symmetry.space_group_name_H-M   'P 1'
#
loop_
_entity.id
_entity.type
_entity.pdbx_description
1 polymer ?
#
loop_
_entity_poly.entity_id
_entity_poly.type
_entity_poly.pdbx_seq_one_letter_code
_entity_poly.pdbx_strand_id
1 'polypeptide(L)'
;MRISSSLSLLSLIALLPACGPTSREDAQGQATWAACDYYAGCEKIGSGDGKEFEDRKECEVDMRDFFQGAWTANNCPAINEKGLDTCLERIRSTSCSSTTDFLNTAFLVCGSGSVCQEETED
;
A
#
# COMPACT_ATOMS: atom_id res chain seq x y z
N MET A 1 41.71 40.62 -15.28
CA MET A 1 40.80 40.30 -14.15
C MET A 1 39.47 40.99 -14.46
N ARG A 2 38.32 40.34 -14.65
CA ARG A 2 37.74 39.17 -13.99
C ARG A 2 37.00 38.22 -14.96
N ILE A 3 36.85 37.01 -14.46
CA ILE A 3 36.29 35.75 -14.99
C ILE A 3 34.74 35.80 -15.06
N SER A 4 34.18 35.10 -16.08
CA SER A 4 32.93 34.31 -16.22
C SER A 4 31.64 34.74 -15.46
N SER A 5 30.41 34.45 -15.90
CA SER A 5 29.93 33.13 -16.32
C SER A 5 28.61 33.21 -17.08
N SER A 6 28.55 32.43 -18.16
CA SER A 6 27.34 31.92 -18.79
C SER A 6 26.49 31.15 -17.79
N LEU A 7 25.17 31.37 -17.77
CA LEU A 7 24.21 30.49 -17.11
C LEU A 7 23.22 29.99 -18.17
N SER A 8 23.60 28.89 -18.81
CA SER A 8 22.74 28.08 -19.65
C SER A 8 21.58 27.53 -18.82
N LEU A 9 20.36 27.87 -19.22
CA LEU A 9 19.11 27.25 -18.75
C LEU A 9 18.99 25.84 -19.36
N LEU A 10 19.72 24.88 -18.79
CA LEU A 10 19.50 23.46 -19.05
C LEU A 10 18.28 23.00 -18.24
N SER A 11 17.12 23.07 -18.88
CA SER A 11 15.91 22.37 -18.43
C SER A 11 16.14 20.86 -18.62
N LEU A 12 16.74 20.20 -17.62
CA LEU A 12 16.68 18.73 -17.53
C LEU A 12 15.26 18.35 -17.10
N ILE A 13 14.39 18.15 -18.10
CA ILE A 13 13.18 17.35 -17.91
C ILE A 13 13.67 15.91 -17.75
N ALA A 14 13.82 15.47 -16.50
CA ALA A 14 13.99 14.07 -16.16
C ALA A 14 12.66 13.36 -16.45
N LEU A 15 12.51 12.86 -17.69
CA LEU A 15 11.59 11.76 -17.99
C LEU A 15 12.15 10.52 -17.27
N LEU A 16 11.86 10.41 -15.97
CA LEU A 16 11.95 9.13 -15.30
C LEU A 16 10.96 8.21 -16.05
N PRO A 17 11.40 7.03 -16.53
CA PRO A 17 10.43 6.05 -17.01
C PRO A 17 9.46 5.83 -15.85
N ALA A 18 8.17 6.07 -16.11
CA ALA A 18 7.14 5.60 -15.21
C ALA A 18 7.43 4.12 -15.00
N CYS A 19 7.72 3.72 -13.76
CA CYS A 19 7.77 2.31 -13.39
C CYS A 19 6.49 1.68 -13.95
N GLY A 20 6.61 0.50 -14.57
CA GLY A 20 5.47 -0.19 -15.15
C GLY A 20 4.34 -0.42 -14.13
N PRO A 21 3.19 -0.96 -14.57
CA PRO A 21 2.06 -1.18 -13.68
C PRO A 21 2.48 -1.99 -12.45
N THR A 22 1.96 -1.60 -11.29
CA THR A 22 2.19 -2.25 -10.01
C THR A 22 1.78 -3.71 -10.12
N SER A 23 2.72 -4.61 -9.82
CA SER A 23 2.40 -6.03 -9.79
C SER A 23 1.48 -6.36 -8.61
N ARG A 24 0.70 -7.43 -8.73
CA ARG A 24 -0.14 -7.92 -7.63
C ARG A 24 0.65 -8.22 -6.36
N GLU A 25 1.84 -8.79 -6.50
CA GLU A 25 2.73 -9.08 -5.37
C GLU A 25 3.21 -7.78 -4.70
N ASP A 26 3.58 -6.78 -5.49
CA ASP A 26 3.97 -5.46 -4.95
C ASP A 26 2.79 -4.77 -4.26
N ALA A 27 1.59 -4.84 -4.83
CA ALA A 27 0.38 -4.28 -4.22
C ALA A 27 0.10 -4.93 -2.86
N GLN A 28 0.14 -6.27 -2.79
CA GLN A 28 -0.03 -7.02 -1.54
C GLN A 28 1.02 -6.61 -0.50
N GLY A 29 2.28 -6.45 -0.91
CA GLY A 29 3.36 -5.98 -0.06
C GLY A 29 3.11 -4.57 0.49
N GLN A 30 2.71 -3.64 -0.38
CA GLN A 30 2.38 -2.26 0.01
C GLN A 30 1.22 -2.19 1.01
N ALA A 31 0.17 -2.97 0.78
CA ALA A 31 -0.98 -3.03 1.68
C ALA A 31 -0.62 -3.66 3.04
N THR A 32 0.20 -4.72 3.03
CA THR A 32 0.75 -5.34 4.23
C THR A 32 1.54 -4.33 5.06
N TRP A 33 2.43 -3.58 4.43
CA TRP A 33 3.25 -2.57 5.09
C TRP A 33 2.38 -1.45 5.68
N ALA A 34 1.44 -0.93 4.89
CA ALA A 34 0.51 0.10 5.35
C ALA A 34 -0.33 -0.38 6.55
N ALA A 35 -0.79 -1.62 6.53
CA ALA A 35 -1.54 -2.21 7.64
C ALA A 35 -0.69 -2.31 8.91
N CYS A 36 0.54 -2.79 8.81
CA CYS A 36 1.42 -2.90 9.98
C CYS A 36 1.93 -1.55 10.49
N ASP A 37 2.04 -0.54 9.62
CA ASP A 37 2.24 0.85 10.06
C ASP A 37 1.03 1.38 10.83
N TYR A 38 -0.19 1.08 10.37
CA TYR A 38 -1.41 1.41 11.10
C TYR A 38 -1.43 0.75 12.50
N TYR A 39 -1.22 -0.58 12.58
CA TYR A 39 -1.24 -1.28 13.86
C TYR A 39 -0.11 -0.82 14.79
N ALA A 40 1.07 -0.53 14.27
CA ALA A 40 2.14 0.08 15.05
C ALA A 40 1.76 1.46 15.58
N GLY A 41 1.20 2.33 14.71
CA GLY A 41 0.76 3.68 15.07
C GLY A 41 -0.39 3.70 16.09
N CYS A 42 -1.22 2.67 16.09
CA CYS A 42 -2.28 2.45 17.08
C CYS A 42 -1.81 1.72 18.35
N GLU A 43 -0.50 1.55 18.52
CA GLU A 43 0.11 0.83 19.65
C GLU A 43 -0.48 -0.59 19.82
N LYS A 44 -0.79 -1.28 18.72
CA LYS A 44 -1.32 -2.65 18.71
C LYS A 44 -0.25 -3.73 18.51
N ILE A 45 1.00 -3.33 18.38
CA ILE A 45 2.14 -4.25 18.27
C ILE A 45 2.96 -4.22 19.56
N GLY A 46 3.31 -5.39 20.10
CA GLY A 46 4.14 -5.56 21.30
C GLY A 46 3.66 -6.70 22.21
N SER A 47 4.45 -7.03 23.24
CA SER A 47 4.19 -8.17 24.15
C SER A 47 3.27 -7.85 25.35
N GLY A 48 2.32 -6.92 25.19
CA GLY A 48 1.45 -6.43 26.28
C GLY A 48 -0.02 -6.79 26.11
N ASP A 49 -0.82 -6.51 27.13
CA ASP A 49 -2.28 -6.70 27.06
C ASP A 49 -2.91 -5.76 26.01
N GLY A 50 -3.86 -6.29 25.24
CA GLY A 50 -4.59 -5.53 24.21
C GLY A 50 -3.81 -5.26 22.92
N LYS A 51 -2.69 -5.97 22.74
CA LYS A 51 -1.91 -6.02 21.49
C LYS A 51 -2.51 -7.08 20.57
N GLU A 52 -2.55 -6.74 19.28
CA GLU A 52 -3.03 -7.62 18.22
C GLU A 52 -1.89 -8.54 17.75
N PHE A 53 -0.66 -8.03 17.73
CA PHE A 53 0.53 -8.74 17.30
C PHE A 53 1.63 -8.61 18.36
N GLU A 54 2.37 -9.68 18.60
CA GLU A 54 3.54 -9.71 19.48
C GLU A 54 4.64 -8.78 18.95
N ASP A 55 4.88 -8.82 17.65
CA ASP A 55 5.87 -7.98 16.97
C ASP A 55 5.48 -7.59 15.54
N ARG A 56 6.30 -6.74 14.93
CA ARG A 56 6.10 -6.25 13.55
C ARG A 56 6.10 -7.38 12.54
N LYS A 57 6.90 -8.42 12.77
CA LYS A 57 7.07 -9.53 11.84
C LYS A 57 5.85 -10.43 11.84
N GLU A 58 5.26 -10.69 13.00
CA GLU A 58 3.98 -11.39 13.10
C GLU A 58 2.88 -10.64 12.33
N CYS A 59 2.77 -9.32 12.54
CA CYS A 59 1.84 -8.50 11.76
C CYS A 59 2.04 -8.65 10.25
N GLU A 60 3.28 -8.57 9.78
CA GLU A 60 3.59 -8.66 8.35
C GLU A 60 3.28 -10.04 7.77
N VAL A 61 3.43 -11.12 8.54
CA VAL A 61 3.02 -12.46 8.13
C VAL A 61 1.52 -12.53 7.97
N ASP A 62 0.77 -12.17 9.01
CA ASP A 62 -0.69 -12.28 9.01
C ASP A 62 -1.34 -11.37 7.97
N MET A 63 -0.82 -10.15 7.83
CA MET A 63 -1.38 -9.19 6.88
C MET A 63 -1.02 -9.52 5.43
N ARG A 64 0.17 -10.08 5.19
CA ARG A 64 0.50 -10.61 3.87
C ARG A 64 -0.44 -11.75 3.50
N ASP A 65 -0.68 -12.69 4.41
CA ASP A 65 -1.56 -13.83 4.16
C ASP A 65 -3.00 -13.36 3.87
N PHE A 66 -3.48 -12.35 4.60
CA PHE A 66 -4.76 -11.70 4.33
C PHE A 66 -4.84 -11.11 2.92
N PHE A 67 -3.89 -10.25 2.52
CA PHE A 67 -3.93 -9.60 1.20
C PHE A 67 -3.67 -10.58 0.05
N GLN A 68 -2.88 -11.63 0.27
CA GLN A 68 -2.71 -12.72 -0.69
C GLN A 68 -4.01 -13.49 -0.92
N GLY A 69 -4.78 -13.72 0.15
CA GLY A 69 -6.12 -14.33 0.05
C GLY A 69 -7.17 -13.40 -0.56
N ALA A 70 -7.07 -12.09 -0.31
CA ALA A 70 -7.98 -11.10 -0.86
C ALA A 70 -7.75 -10.88 -2.36
N TRP A 71 -6.49 -10.84 -2.81
CA TRP A 71 -6.08 -10.52 -4.18
C TRP A 71 -5.35 -11.71 -4.81
N THR A 72 -6.08 -12.79 -5.06
CA THR A 72 -5.58 -13.96 -5.76
C THR A 72 -5.44 -13.69 -7.26
N ALA A 73 -4.71 -14.54 -7.99
CA ALA A 73 -4.61 -14.43 -9.44
C ALA A 73 -5.97 -14.56 -10.14
N ASN A 74 -6.90 -15.30 -9.52
CA ASN A 74 -8.20 -15.60 -10.11
C ASN A 74 -9.21 -14.45 -9.98
N ASN A 75 -9.15 -13.69 -8.87
CA ASN A 75 -10.10 -12.60 -8.59
C ASN A 75 -9.45 -11.21 -8.71
N CYS A 76 -8.16 -11.17 -9.02
CA CYS A 76 -7.38 -9.96 -9.15
C CYS A 76 -6.29 -10.14 -10.22
N PRO A 77 -6.66 -10.27 -11.50
CA PRO A 77 -5.67 -10.55 -12.54
C PRO A 77 -4.75 -9.34 -12.76
N ALA A 78 -5.30 -8.12 -12.74
CA ALA A 78 -4.54 -6.87 -12.76
C ALA A 78 -4.93 -5.94 -11.60
N ILE A 79 -3.98 -5.10 -11.18
CA ILE A 79 -4.19 -4.07 -10.16
C ILE A 79 -4.75 -2.80 -10.80
N ASN A 80 -5.80 -2.25 -10.19
CA ASN A 80 -6.27 -0.91 -10.44
C ASN A 80 -5.48 0.07 -9.56
N GLU A 81 -4.52 0.81 -10.14
CA GLU A 81 -3.63 1.72 -9.39
C GLU A 81 -4.40 2.72 -8.52
N LYS A 82 -5.47 3.30 -9.05
CA LYS A 82 -6.29 4.27 -8.31
C LYS A 82 -7.02 3.63 -7.13
N GLY A 83 -7.51 2.41 -7.31
CA GLY A 83 -8.13 1.60 -6.28
C GLY A 83 -7.14 1.23 -5.19
N LEU A 84 -5.92 0.82 -5.57
CA LEU A 84 -4.83 0.56 -4.65
C LEU A 84 -4.45 1.83 -3.86
N ASP A 85 -4.25 2.97 -4.52
CA ASP A 85 -3.94 4.24 -3.86
C ASP A 85 -5.00 4.62 -2.83
N THR A 86 -6.28 4.47 -3.19
CA THR A 86 -7.42 4.73 -2.29
C THR A 86 -7.40 3.79 -1.10
N CYS A 87 -7.13 2.50 -1.32
CA CYS A 87 -6.97 1.51 -0.25
C CYS A 87 -5.83 1.91 0.71
N LEU A 88 -4.65 2.22 0.19
CA LEU A 88 -3.48 2.58 1.00
C LEU A 88 -3.70 3.87 1.79
N GLU A 89 -4.30 4.90 1.17
CA GLU A 89 -4.67 6.14 1.87
C GLU A 89 -5.69 5.87 2.97
N ARG A 90 -6.66 4.99 2.73
CA ARG A 90 -7.68 4.68 3.72
C ARG A 90 -7.12 3.90 4.90
N ILE A 91 -6.24 2.93 4.68
CA ILE A 91 -5.54 2.22 5.76
C ILE A 91 -4.81 3.23 6.66
N ARG A 92 -4.03 4.14 6.05
CA ARG A 92 -3.24 5.15 6.78
C ARG A 92 -4.10 6.16 7.55
N SER A 93 -5.30 6.46 7.07
CA SER A 93 -6.22 7.42 7.69
C SER A 93 -7.27 6.79 8.60
N THR A 94 -7.27 5.47 8.76
CA THR A 94 -8.19 4.76 9.65
C THR A 94 -7.88 5.12 11.10
N SER A 95 -8.92 5.35 11.91
CA SER A 95 -8.77 5.69 13.33
C SER A 95 -8.50 4.47 14.19
N CYS A 96 -7.71 4.64 15.26
CA CYS A 96 -7.39 3.58 16.23
C CYS A 96 -8.54 3.24 17.20
N SER A 97 -9.78 3.66 16.90
CA SER A 97 -10.95 3.54 17.78
C SER A 97 -11.39 2.10 18.00
N SER A 98 -11.27 1.25 16.98
CA SER A 98 -11.64 -0.16 17.05
C SER A 98 -10.92 -0.98 15.99
N THR A 99 -10.55 -2.22 16.31
CA THR A 99 -10.06 -3.20 15.32
C THR A 99 -11.11 -3.45 14.23
N THR A 100 -12.40 -3.33 14.54
CA THR A 100 -13.50 -3.44 13.57
C THR A 100 -13.44 -2.34 12.51
N ASP A 101 -12.94 -1.14 12.85
CA ASP A 101 -12.82 -0.03 11.90
C ASP A 101 -11.75 -0.35 10.84
N PHE A 102 -10.66 -1.01 11.25
CA PHE A 102 -9.66 -1.52 10.32
C PHE A 102 -10.23 -2.60 9.40
N LEU A 103 -10.93 -3.60 9.95
CA LEU A 103 -11.51 -4.67 9.14
C LEU A 103 -12.53 -4.15 8.12
N ASN A 104 -13.33 -3.15 8.51
CA ASN A 104 -14.24 -2.48 7.57
C ASN A 104 -13.48 -1.77 6.44
N THR A 105 -12.39 -1.06 6.74
CA THR A 105 -11.51 -0.48 5.72
C THR A 105 -10.91 -1.56 4.82
N ALA A 106 -10.31 -2.60 5.41
CA ALA A 106 -9.64 -3.67 4.69
C ALA A 106 -10.59 -4.47 3.79
N PHE A 107 -11.84 -4.67 4.20
CA PHE A 107 -12.81 -5.42 3.41
C PHE A 107 -13.54 -4.56 2.38
N LEU A 108 -14.05 -3.38 2.77
CA LEU A 108 -14.90 -2.56 1.91
C LEU A 108 -14.10 -1.73 0.90
N VAL A 109 -12.93 -1.22 1.30
CA VAL A 109 -12.14 -0.31 0.46
C VAL A 109 -11.01 -1.06 -0.24
N CYS A 110 -10.37 -1.99 0.47
CA CYS A 110 -9.28 -2.79 -0.07
C CYS A 110 -9.75 -4.13 -0.67
N GLY A 111 -11.05 -4.38 -0.78
CA GLY A 111 -11.58 -5.58 -1.43
C GLY A 111 -11.21 -5.67 -2.90
N SER A 112 -11.19 -6.89 -3.45
CA SER A 112 -10.78 -7.12 -4.84
C SER A 112 -11.62 -6.34 -5.86
N GLY A 113 -12.91 -6.13 -5.59
CA GLY A 113 -13.79 -5.34 -6.47
C GLY A 113 -13.42 -3.85 -6.58
N SER A 114 -12.59 -3.33 -5.66
CA SER A 114 -12.12 -1.95 -5.66
C SER A 114 -10.67 -1.85 -6.15
N VAL A 115 -9.83 -2.81 -5.76
CA VAL A 115 -8.37 -2.78 -6.01
C VAL A 115 -7.98 -3.50 -7.30
N CYS A 116 -8.85 -4.35 -7.84
CA CYS A 116 -8.56 -5.16 -9.01
C CYS A 116 -9.38 -4.73 -10.21
N GLN A 117 -8.83 -5.01 -11.39
CA GLN A 117 -9.50 -4.81 -12.67
C GLN A 117 -9.27 -6.02 -13.56
N GLU A 118 -10.13 -6.17 -14.58
CA GLU A 118 -9.92 -7.15 -15.65
C GLU A 118 -8.62 -6.81 -16.40
N GLU A 119 -7.96 -7.83 -16.97
CA GLU A 119 -6.86 -7.58 -17.88
C GLU A 119 -7.41 -6.91 -19.14
N THR A 120 -6.93 -5.71 -19.45
CA THR A 120 -7.21 -5.10 -20.75
C THR A 120 -6.39 -5.85 -21.80
N GLU A 121 -7.05 -6.66 -22.61
CA GLU A 121 -6.51 -7.18 -23.88
C GLU A 121 -6.28 -5.97 -24.80
N ASP A 122 -5.03 -5.51 -24.94
CA ASP A 122 -4.59 -4.57 -25.99
C ASP A 122 -4.05 -5.37 -27.20
#